data_AF-A0A962M7C1-F1
#
_entry.id   AF-A0A962M7C1-F1
#
_cell.length_a   1.000
_cell.length_b   1.000
_cell.length_c   1.000
_cell.angle_alpha   90.00
_cell.angle_beta   90.00
_cell.angle_gamma   90.00
#
_symmetry.space_group_name_H-M   'P 1'
#
loop_
_entity.id
_entity.type
_entity.pdbx_description
1 polymer ?
#
loop_
_entity_poly.entity_id
_entity_poly.type
_entity_poly.pdbx_seq_one_letter_code
_entity_poly.pdbx_strand_id
1 'polypeptide(L)'
;MIPNIREVVDSLLGKSNLLFPNNKKAIGTQWFGLRQADYTKRCGCTPEEGTSEGSNCSRCFSTGYLFTDYLVKGYMWMGVLGTEFNSIPGVISTQQKNLVIQHDRIVNKFDFVLELDHDPATSKPRQPFQIVKIYRVQDSLPIRGDDSRVEFWKCSIEERNIEDGRPNDLGTGYKYKGNRSNVEPQ
;
A
#
# COMPACT_ATOMS: atom_id res chain seq x y z
N MET A 1 11.02 14.04 8.13
CA MET A 1 11.30 13.65 9.53
C MET A 1 10.86 12.21 9.70
N ILE A 2 11.75 11.31 10.10
CA ILE A 2 11.42 9.88 10.30
C ILE A 2 10.80 9.75 11.70
N PRO A 3 9.58 9.21 11.85
CA PRO A 3 8.93 9.10 13.15
C PRO A 3 9.52 7.95 13.98
N ASN A 4 9.51 8.09 15.30
CA ASN A 4 9.89 7.01 16.21
C ASN A 4 8.83 5.90 16.15
N ILE A 5 9.27 4.66 15.93
CA ILE A 5 8.37 3.51 15.79
C ILE A 5 7.52 3.30 17.05
N ARG A 6 8.08 3.55 18.25
CA ARG A 6 7.31 3.41 19.50
C ARG A 6 6.13 4.37 19.55
N GLU A 7 6.35 5.61 19.15
CA GLU A 7 5.31 6.64 19.14
C GLU A 7 4.23 6.35 18.08
N VAL A 8 4.60 5.72 16.96
CA VAL A 8 3.65 5.22 15.95
C VAL A 8 2.77 4.11 16.52
N VAL A 9 3.37 3.13 17.21
CA VAL A 9 2.64 2.05 17.89
C VAL A 9 1.69 2.60 18.95
N ASP A 10 2.16 3.52 19.79
CA ASP A 10 1.33 4.19 20.79
C ASP A 10 0.15 4.91 20.14
N SER A 11 0.36 5.57 18.99
CA SER A 11 -0.72 6.21 18.23
C SER A 11 -1.74 5.21 17.70
N LEU A 12 -1.30 4.05 17.22
CA LEU A 12 -2.19 3.01 16.70
C LEU A 12 -3.06 2.43 17.81
N LEU A 13 -2.49 2.31 19.01
CA LEU A 13 -3.19 1.92 20.24
C LEU A 13 -4.10 3.03 20.81
N GLY A 14 -4.07 4.24 20.25
CA GLY A 14 -4.86 5.38 20.72
C GLY A 14 -4.30 6.08 21.96
N LYS A 15 -3.02 5.82 22.32
CA LYS A 15 -2.32 6.50 23.42
C LYS A 15 -1.84 7.88 22.97
N SER A 16 -1.74 8.83 23.91
CA SER A 16 -1.17 10.17 23.67
C SER A 16 0.34 10.10 23.46
N ASN A 17 0.85 10.76 22.43
CA ASN A 17 2.25 10.70 22.00
C ASN A 17 2.86 12.10 21.74
N LEU A 18 4.18 12.21 21.89
CA LEU A 18 4.95 13.46 21.94
C LEU A 18 5.44 13.97 20.56
N LEU A 19 5.01 13.34 19.46
CA LEU A 19 5.57 13.58 18.12
C LEU A 19 5.43 15.00 17.55
N PHE A 20 4.77 15.91 18.26
CA PHE A 20 4.75 17.33 17.90
C PHE A 20 4.92 18.22 19.14
N PRO A 21 6.07 18.91 19.32
CA PRO A 21 6.28 19.84 20.44
C PRO A 21 5.40 21.11 20.35
N ASN A 22 4.64 21.30 19.26
CA ASN A 22 3.72 22.42 19.08
C ASN A 22 2.31 21.92 18.73
N ASN A 23 1.48 21.74 19.77
CA ASN A 23 0.01 21.72 19.74
C ASN A 23 -0.72 20.93 18.61
N LYS A 24 -1.20 19.75 19.03
CA LYS A 24 -2.54 19.18 18.77
C LYS A 24 -2.88 18.63 17.38
N LYS A 25 -2.16 17.62 16.88
CA LYS A 25 -2.79 16.52 16.11
C LYS A 25 -2.08 15.20 16.39
N ALA A 26 -2.86 14.18 16.76
CA ALA A 26 -2.36 12.80 16.78
C ALA A 26 -1.82 12.45 15.39
N ILE A 27 -0.88 11.50 15.33
CA ILE A 27 -0.43 10.97 14.05
C ILE A 27 -1.66 10.50 13.27
N GLY A 28 -1.84 11.00 12.04
CA GLY A 28 -2.94 10.59 11.17
C GLY A 28 -2.81 9.10 10.84
N THR A 29 -3.52 8.25 11.58
CA THR A 29 -3.68 6.85 11.24
C THR A 29 -4.71 6.72 10.12
N GLN A 30 -4.41 5.89 9.13
CA GLN A 30 -5.28 5.65 7.98
C GLN A 30 -5.71 4.18 7.95
N TRP A 31 -6.87 3.92 7.35
CA TRP A 31 -7.35 2.57 7.10
C TRP A 31 -6.81 2.05 5.77
N PHE A 32 -6.32 0.81 5.78
CA PHE A 32 -5.80 0.13 4.60
C PHE A 32 -6.50 -1.22 4.46
N GLY A 33 -6.57 -1.73 3.22
CA GLY A 33 -6.84 -3.14 2.98
C GLY A 33 -5.52 -3.90 2.95
N LEU A 34 -5.33 -4.87 3.85
CA LEU A 34 -4.23 -5.83 3.73
C LEU A 34 -4.74 -7.07 3.00
N ARG A 35 -4.26 -7.26 1.78
CA ARG A 35 -4.59 -8.42 0.95
C ARG A 35 -3.56 -9.51 1.16
N GLN A 36 -3.97 -10.62 1.75
CA GLN A 36 -3.11 -11.78 1.98
C GLN A 36 -3.44 -12.91 1.02
N ALA A 37 -2.43 -13.40 0.30
CA ALA A 37 -2.58 -14.52 -0.60
C ALA A 37 -2.84 -15.82 0.18
N ASP A 38 -3.85 -16.58 -0.22
CA ASP A 38 -4.14 -17.91 0.30
C ASP A 38 -3.53 -18.97 -0.60
N TYR A 39 -2.32 -19.40 -0.27
CA TYR A 39 -1.57 -20.40 -1.03
C TYR A 39 -2.24 -21.78 -1.07
N THR A 40 -3.24 -22.02 -0.23
CA THR A 40 -4.02 -23.27 -0.28
C THR A 40 -5.08 -23.25 -1.38
N LYS A 41 -5.43 -22.07 -1.90
CA LYS A 41 -6.49 -21.87 -2.89
C LYS A 41 -5.92 -21.27 -4.17
N ARG A 42 -5.66 -22.13 -5.17
CA ARG A 42 -5.23 -21.68 -6.50
C ARG A 42 -6.32 -20.88 -7.19
N CYS A 43 -5.94 -19.81 -7.88
CA CYS A 43 -6.85 -19.11 -8.77
C CYS A 43 -7.02 -19.92 -10.07
N GLY A 44 -8.23 -19.98 -10.60
CA GLY A 44 -8.52 -20.72 -11.84
C GLY A 44 -7.84 -20.16 -13.11
N CYS A 45 -7.17 -19.00 -13.02
CA CYS A 45 -6.32 -18.48 -14.10
C CYS A 45 -4.92 -19.11 -14.11
N THR A 46 -4.56 -19.83 -13.05
CA THR A 46 -3.24 -20.47 -12.94
C THR A 46 -3.32 -21.75 -13.76
N PRO A 47 -2.55 -21.85 -14.83
CA PRO A 47 -2.63 -22.99 -15.73
C PRO A 47 -2.10 -24.24 -15.00
N GLU A 48 -2.57 -25.44 -15.39
CA GLU A 48 -2.07 -26.71 -14.84
C GLU A 48 -0.55 -26.82 -15.07
N GLU A 49 0.17 -27.51 -14.17
CA GLU A 49 1.63 -27.64 -14.26
C GLU A 49 2.06 -28.05 -15.69
N GLY A 50 2.80 -27.15 -16.36
CA GLY A 50 3.26 -27.36 -17.75
C GLY A 50 2.63 -26.44 -18.81
N THR A 51 1.70 -25.57 -18.45
CA THR A 51 1.13 -24.57 -19.38
C THR A 51 1.57 -23.16 -19.00
N SER A 52 2.18 -22.42 -19.92
CA SER A 52 2.78 -21.10 -19.68
C SER A 52 1.89 -20.00 -20.25
N GLU A 53 0.89 -19.57 -19.50
CA GLU A 53 0.20 -18.31 -19.79
C GLU A 53 0.10 -17.47 -18.51
N GLY A 54 1.11 -16.61 -18.34
CA GLY A 54 1.08 -15.50 -17.39
C GLY A 54 0.05 -14.46 -17.85
N SER A 55 -1.22 -14.74 -17.60
CA SER A 55 -2.29 -13.78 -17.81
C SER A 55 -2.32 -12.78 -16.65
N ASN A 56 -2.50 -11.50 -16.96
CA ASN A 56 -2.80 -10.45 -15.99
C ASN A 56 -4.19 -10.69 -15.39
N CYS A 57 -4.30 -11.68 -14.51
CA CYS A 57 -5.56 -12.04 -13.91
C CYS A 57 -5.89 -11.05 -12.78
N SER A 58 -6.91 -10.23 -13.01
CA SER A 58 -7.44 -9.29 -12.02
C SER A 58 -8.02 -9.99 -10.79
N ARG A 59 -8.45 -11.26 -10.90
CA ARG A 59 -8.99 -12.03 -9.76
C ARG A 59 -7.93 -12.47 -8.76
N CYS A 60 -6.66 -12.58 -9.15
CA CYS A 60 -5.57 -12.95 -8.25
C CYS A 60 -4.43 -11.93 -8.23
N PHE A 61 -4.55 -10.80 -8.93
CA PHE A 61 -3.48 -9.81 -9.08
C PHE A 61 -2.18 -10.44 -9.57
N SER A 62 -2.30 -11.39 -10.51
CA SER A 62 -1.18 -12.16 -11.05
C SER A 62 -0.36 -12.95 -10.02
N THR A 63 -0.89 -13.20 -8.81
CA THR A 63 -0.24 -14.07 -7.81
C THR A 63 -0.45 -15.57 -8.07
N GLY A 64 -1.50 -15.93 -8.82
CA GLY A 64 -1.91 -17.33 -9.03
C GLY A 64 -2.75 -17.93 -7.88
N TYR A 65 -3.02 -17.15 -6.82
CA TYR A 65 -3.76 -17.62 -5.66
C TYR A 65 -4.93 -16.70 -5.35
N LEU A 66 -5.99 -17.26 -4.75
CA LEU A 66 -7.04 -16.44 -4.16
C LEU A 66 -6.48 -15.69 -2.96
N PHE A 67 -7.18 -14.66 -2.51
CA PHE A 67 -6.73 -13.82 -1.41
C PHE A 67 -7.85 -13.52 -0.42
N THR A 68 -7.46 -13.10 0.77
CA THR A 68 -8.37 -12.54 1.78
C THR A 68 -7.96 -11.11 2.07
N ASP A 69 -8.93 -10.19 2.05
CA ASP A 69 -8.72 -8.79 2.38
C ASP A 69 -9.09 -8.54 3.84
N TYR A 70 -8.13 -8.01 4.61
CA TYR A 70 -8.32 -7.58 5.99
C TYR A 70 -8.35 -6.06 6.04
N LEU A 71 -9.33 -5.49 6.73
CA LEU A 71 -9.34 -4.07 6.99
C LEU A 71 -8.42 -3.79 8.20
N VAL A 72 -7.30 -3.11 7.96
CA VAL A 72 -6.28 -2.85 8.98
C VAL A 72 -6.08 -1.34 9.17
N LYS A 73 -5.69 -0.96 10.39
CA LYS A 73 -5.31 0.42 10.71
C LYS A 73 -3.79 0.53 10.68
N GLY A 74 -3.29 1.57 10.05
CA GLY A 74 -1.86 1.75 9.89
C GLY A 74 -1.42 3.20 9.84
N TYR A 75 -0.11 3.36 9.83
CA TYR A 75 0.57 4.63 9.63
C TYR A 75 1.66 4.49 8.58
N MET A 76 1.59 5.35 7.56
CA MET A 76 2.47 5.33 6.41
C MET A 76 3.33 6.59 6.35
N TRP A 77 4.61 6.45 6.05
CA TRP A 77 5.51 7.56 5.79
C TRP A 77 6.52 7.23 4.69
N MET A 78 7.11 8.25 4.09
CA MET A 78 8.16 8.10 3.09
C MET A 78 9.43 7.54 3.73
N GLY A 79 9.92 6.40 3.24
CA GLY A 79 11.13 5.75 3.75
C GLY A 79 12.39 6.32 3.12
N VAL A 80 12.46 6.31 1.79
CA VAL A 80 13.57 6.85 1.01
C VAL A 80 13.01 7.84 0.00
N LEU A 81 13.62 9.04 -0.07
CA LEU A 81 13.38 9.98 -1.17
C LEU A 81 14.02 9.37 -2.42
N GLY A 82 13.21 9.07 -3.44
CA GLY A 82 13.69 8.38 -4.62
C GLY A 82 14.88 9.08 -5.26
N THR A 83 15.90 8.31 -5.61
CA THR A 83 16.98 8.77 -6.49
C THR A 83 16.47 8.81 -7.93
N GLU A 84 16.85 9.83 -8.70
CA GLU A 84 16.55 9.88 -10.12
C GLU A 84 17.18 8.66 -10.82
N PHE A 85 16.36 7.92 -11.56
CA PHE A 85 16.81 6.86 -12.47
C PHE A 85 16.35 7.22 -13.87
N ASN A 86 17.25 7.11 -14.85
CA ASN A 86 16.92 7.20 -16.28
C ASN A 86 16.17 5.94 -16.71
N SER A 87 14.91 5.82 -16.31
CA SER A 87 14.00 4.74 -16.70
C SER A 87 12.70 5.30 -17.24
N ILE A 88 12.00 4.50 -18.05
CA ILE A 88 10.71 4.90 -18.63
C ILE A 88 9.72 5.16 -17.47
N PRO A 89 9.01 6.32 -17.46
CA PRO A 89 8.00 6.61 -16.45
C PRO A 89 6.99 5.47 -16.30
N GLY A 90 6.72 5.06 -15.07
CA GLY A 90 5.77 3.97 -14.76
C GLY A 90 6.38 2.57 -14.66
N VAL A 91 7.66 2.39 -14.98
CA VAL A 91 8.35 1.09 -14.86
C VAL A 91 8.94 0.87 -13.46
N ILE A 92 9.43 1.92 -12.82
CA ILE A 92 10.08 1.86 -11.50
C ILE A 92 9.39 2.84 -10.56
N SER A 93 8.90 2.35 -9.43
CA SER A 93 8.55 3.22 -8.31
C SER A 93 9.84 3.57 -7.58
N THR A 94 10.29 4.83 -7.71
CA THR A 94 11.52 5.29 -7.04
C THR A 94 11.30 5.54 -5.54
N GLN A 95 10.05 5.44 -5.08
CA GLN A 95 9.66 5.80 -3.72
C GLN A 95 9.34 4.57 -2.89
N GLN A 96 10.25 4.24 -1.97
CA GLN A 96 9.98 3.24 -0.95
C GLN A 96 9.28 3.91 0.24
N LYS A 97 8.11 3.39 0.61
CA LYS A 97 7.35 3.85 1.77
C LYS A 97 7.49 2.84 2.89
N ASN A 98 7.43 3.31 4.13
CA ASN A 98 7.28 2.46 5.29
C ASN A 98 5.84 2.55 5.77
N LEU A 99 5.31 1.42 6.19
CA LEU A 99 3.98 1.29 6.74
C LEU A 99 4.06 0.45 8.01
N VAL A 100 3.49 0.95 9.11
CA VAL A 100 3.26 0.13 10.30
C VAL A 100 1.77 -0.15 10.38
N ILE A 101 1.39 -1.43 10.44
CA ILE A 101 0.01 -1.88 10.60
C ILE A 101 -0.15 -2.71 11.86
N GLN A 102 -1.33 -2.61 12.46
CA GLN A 102 -1.76 -3.54 13.51
C GLN A 102 -2.37 -4.78 12.85
N HIS A 103 -1.74 -5.94 13.02
CA HIS A 103 -2.19 -7.20 12.45
C HIS A 103 -1.61 -8.39 13.21
N ASP A 104 -2.44 -9.40 13.48
CA ASP A 104 -2.08 -10.57 14.28
C ASP A 104 -1.46 -11.71 13.46
N ARG A 105 -1.53 -11.63 12.12
CA ARG A 105 -0.96 -12.64 11.22
C ARG A 105 0.33 -12.16 10.55
N ILE A 106 1.12 -13.12 10.11
CA ILE A 106 2.35 -12.86 9.35
C ILE A 106 2.02 -12.12 8.06
N VAL A 107 2.72 -11.01 7.81
CA VAL A 107 2.65 -10.26 6.56
C VAL A 107 3.82 -10.67 5.67
N ASN A 108 3.55 -11.14 4.45
CA ASN A 108 4.56 -11.63 3.53
C ASN A 108 4.87 -10.64 2.40
N LYS A 109 6.04 -10.78 1.76
CA LYS A 109 6.46 -10.00 0.56
C LYS A 109 5.60 -10.20 -0.70
N PHE A 110 4.63 -11.09 -0.63
CA PHE A 110 3.68 -11.36 -1.71
C PHE A 110 2.30 -10.80 -1.40
N ASP A 111 2.12 -10.27 -0.18
CA ASP A 111 0.91 -9.56 0.21
C ASP A 111 0.90 -8.16 -0.42
N PHE A 112 -0.30 -7.61 -0.55
CA PHE A 112 -0.52 -6.26 -1.05
C PHE A 112 -1.19 -5.41 0.02
N VAL A 113 -0.82 -4.13 0.05
CA VAL A 113 -1.52 -3.12 0.83
C VAL A 113 -2.31 -2.25 -0.14
N LEU A 114 -3.59 -2.08 0.15
CA LEU A 114 -4.56 -1.35 -0.64
C LEU A 114 -4.87 -0.04 0.09
N GLU A 115 -4.56 1.08 -0.54
CA GLU A 115 -5.03 2.38 -0.09
C GLU A 115 -6.49 2.53 -0.47
N LEU A 116 -7.35 2.73 0.53
CA LEU A 116 -8.79 2.85 0.35
C LEU A 116 -9.19 4.32 0.21
N ASP A 117 -10.32 4.61 -0.43
CA ASP A 117 -10.90 5.96 -0.39
C ASP A 117 -11.44 6.25 1.02
N HIS A 118 -11.13 7.42 1.56
CA HIS A 118 -11.54 7.85 2.90
C HIS A 118 -12.46 9.06 2.82
N ASP A 119 -13.43 9.11 3.73
CA ASP A 119 -14.20 10.33 3.93
C ASP A 119 -13.35 11.37 4.67
N PRO A 120 -13.08 12.56 4.10
CA PRO A 120 -12.20 13.56 4.70
C PRO A 120 -12.71 14.08 6.04
N ALA A 121 -14.02 14.01 6.31
CA ALA A 121 -14.59 14.46 7.58
C ALA A 121 -14.38 13.44 8.70
N THR A 122 -14.55 12.15 8.40
CA THR A 122 -14.54 11.08 9.43
C THR A 122 -13.25 10.25 9.47
N SER A 123 -12.40 10.36 8.45
CA SER A 123 -11.21 9.52 8.24
C SER A 123 -11.52 8.02 8.21
N LYS A 124 -12.78 7.64 7.99
CA LYS A 124 -13.23 6.25 7.82
C LYS A 124 -13.22 5.89 6.33
N PRO A 125 -12.96 4.61 5.98
CA PRO A 125 -13.04 4.17 4.59
C PRO A 125 -14.49 4.26 4.12
N ARG A 126 -14.71 4.81 2.91
CA ARG A 126 -16.05 4.86 2.31
C ARG A 126 -16.48 3.47 1.86
N GLN A 127 -17.77 3.20 2.05
CA GLN A 127 -18.41 1.98 1.54
C GLN A 127 -19.36 2.37 0.39
N PRO A 128 -19.30 1.68 -0.77
CA PRO A 128 -18.48 0.52 -1.09
C PRO A 128 -16.98 0.85 -1.15
N PHE A 129 -16.13 -0.09 -0.74
CA PHE A 129 -14.68 0.12 -0.72
C PHE A 129 -14.13 0.35 -2.14
N GLN A 130 -13.46 1.48 -2.32
CA GLN A 130 -12.74 1.83 -3.54
C GLN A 130 -11.24 1.85 -3.26
N ILE A 131 -10.47 1.17 -4.11
CA ILE A 131 -9.01 1.11 -4.03
C ILE A 131 -8.46 2.30 -4.83
N VAL A 132 -7.71 3.17 -4.16
CA VAL A 132 -7.07 4.35 -4.76
C VAL A 132 -5.67 3.99 -5.26
N LYS A 133 -4.91 3.23 -4.45
CA LYS A 133 -3.54 2.79 -4.76
C LYS A 133 -3.28 1.38 -4.28
N ILE A 134 -2.37 0.71 -4.97
CA ILE A 134 -1.91 -0.62 -4.60
C ILE A 134 -0.42 -0.54 -4.31
N TYR A 135 -0.03 -1.08 -3.16
CA TYR A 135 1.35 -1.22 -2.76
C TYR A 135 1.70 -2.69 -2.61
N ARG A 136 2.86 -3.08 -3.14
CA ARG A 136 3.43 -4.41 -2.92
C ARG A 136 4.33 -4.36 -1.69
N VAL A 137 4.20 -5.34 -0.81
CA VAL A 137 5.13 -5.51 0.31
C VAL A 137 6.47 -6.03 -0.25
N GLN A 138 7.56 -5.34 0.06
CA GLN A 138 8.92 -5.78 -0.30
C GLN A 138 9.57 -6.55 0.85
N ASP A 139 9.40 -6.04 2.07
CA ASP A 139 9.92 -6.64 3.29
C ASP A 139 8.98 -6.34 4.47
N SER A 140 9.02 -7.17 5.50
CA SER A 140 8.20 -7.06 6.69
C SER A 140 8.98 -7.44 7.95
N LEU A 141 8.86 -6.61 8.99
CA LEU A 141 9.49 -6.81 10.28
C LEU A 141 8.43 -6.88 11.38
N PRO A 142 8.38 -7.97 12.17
CA PRO A 142 7.45 -8.07 13.28
C PRO A 142 7.86 -7.13 14.40
N ILE A 143 6.89 -6.41 14.95
CA ILE A 143 7.03 -5.57 16.14
C ILE A 143 6.20 -6.22 17.24
N ARG A 144 6.89 -6.57 18.33
CA ARG A 144 6.27 -7.20 19.49
C ARG A 144 5.77 -6.14 20.46
N GLY A 145 4.57 -6.36 20.99
CA GLY A 145 4.03 -5.58 22.10
C GLY A 145 4.65 -5.98 23.44
N ASP A 146 4.09 -5.43 24.51
CA ASP A 146 4.58 -5.64 25.88
C ASP A 146 4.50 -7.13 26.31
N ASP A 147 3.49 -7.85 25.82
CA ASP A 147 3.27 -9.29 26.08
C ASP A 147 4.16 -10.21 25.22
N SER A 148 5.19 -9.67 24.55
CA SER A 148 6.08 -10.38 23.61
C SER A 148 5.38 -11.02 22.39
N ARG A 149 4.06 -10.83 22.25
CA ARG A 149 3.28 -11.22 21.06
C ARG A 149 3.51 -10.21 19.94
N VAL A 150 3.48 -10.69 18.70
CA VAL A 150 3.54 -9.81 17.53
C VAL A 150 2.16 -9.19 17.34
N GLU A 151 2.10 -7.88 17.50
CA GLU A 151 0.86 -7.10 17.38
C GLU A 151 0.89 -6.14 16.18
N PHE A 152 2.11 -5.79 15.75
CA PHE A 152 2.33 -4.83 14.67
C PHE A 152 3.36 -5.37 13.69
N TRP A 153 3.25 -4.91 12.45
CA TRP A 153 4.20 -5.21 11.38
C TRP A 153 4.67 -3.92 10.74
N LYS A 154 5.99 -3.73 10.67
CA LYS A 154 6.59 -2.69 9.84
C LYS A 154 6.87 -3.28 8.46
N CYS A 155 6.16 -2.81 7.47
CA CYS A 155 6.31 -3.20 6.08
C CYS A 155 7.03 -2.10 5.30
N SER A 156 8.03 -2.49 4.51
CA SER A 156 8.55 -1.64 3.44
C SER A 156 7.76 -1.96 2.17
N ILE A 157 7.14 -0.93 1.59
CA ILE A 157 6.17 -1.08 0.51
C ILE A 157 6.52 -0.20 -0.69
N GLU A 158 6.12 -0.66 -1.88
CA GLU A 158 6.32 0.05 -3.14
C GLU A 158 5.03 0.14 -3.94
N GLU A 159 4.77 1.31 -4.51
CA GLU A 159 3.59 1.56 -5.34
C GLU A 159 3.66 0.74 -6.62
N ARG A 160 2.57 0.02 -6.94
CA ARG A 160 2.40 -0.74 -8.16
C ARG A 160 1.22 -0.18 -8.94
N ASN A 161 1.46 0.12 -10.21
CA ASN A 161 0.39 0.35 -11.16
C ASN A 161 -0.15 -1.02 -11.57
N ILE A 162 -1.30 -1.40 -11.03
CA ILE A 162 -2.05 -2.56 -11.50
C ILE A 162 -3.42 -2.05 -11.91
N GLU A 163 -3.86 -2.45 -13.09
CA GLU A 163 -5.23 -2.21 -13.54
C GLU A 163 -6.16 -3.08 -12.70
N ASP A 164 -6.93 -2.47 -11.79
CA ASP A 164 -7.90 -3.16 -10.91
C ASP A 164 -9.13 -3.70 -11.67
N GLY A 165 -9.14 -3.63 -13.01
CA GLY A 165 -10.23 -4.11 -13.87
C GLY A 165 -11.58 -3.40 -13.68
N ARG A 166 -11.68 -2.47 -12.74
CA ARG A 166 -12.81 -1.56 -12.53
C ARG A 166 -12.55 -0.28 -13.32
N PRO A 167 -13.55 0.28 -14.01
CA PRO A 167 -13.44 1.59 -14.64
C PRO A 167 -13.34 2.66 -13.55
N ASN A 168 -12.14 2.87 -13.02
CA ASN A 168 -11.81 4.02 -12.20
C ASN A 168 -11.08 5.03 -13.08
N ASP A 169 -11.26 6.32 -12.78
CA ASP A 169 -10.33 7.33 -13.27
C ASP A 169 -8.91 6.91 -12.87
N LEU A 170 -8.01 6.82 -13.86
CA LEU A 170 -6.60 6.51 -13.67
C LEU A 170 -6.05 7.39 -12.53
N GLY A 171 -5.81 6.79 -11.37
CA GLY A 171 -5.37 7.50 -10.16
C GLY A 171 -4.17 8.37 -10.47
N THR A 172 -4.16 9.62 -9.97
CA THR A 172 -3.24 10.74 -10.28
C THR A 172 -2.15 10.42 -11.31
N GLY A 173 -2.56 10.08 -12.53
CA GLY A 173 -1.65 9.98 -13.65
C GLY A 173 -1.11 11.38 -13.78
N TYR A 174 0.18 11.57 -13.53
CA TYR A 174 0.85 12.83 -13.80
C TYR A 174 0.61 13.17 -15.28
N LYS A 175 -0.42 13.97 -15.56
CA LYS A 175 -0.65 14.57 -16.88
C LYS A 175 0.32 15.73 -16.97
N TYR A 176 1.51 15.46 -17.49
CA TYR A 176 2.40 16.53 -17.94
C TYR A 176 1.67 17.33 -19.02
N LYS A 177 1.07 18.46 -18.64
CA LYS A 177 0.73 19.53 -19.59
C LYS A 177 2.02 20.27 -19.88
N GLY A 178 2.80 19.75 -20.82
CA GLY A 178 4.00 20.43 -21.29
C GLY A 178 3.64 21.77 -21.92
N ASN A 179 4.24 22.85 -21.41
CA ASN A 179 4.37 24.11 -22.14
C ASN A 179 5.47 23.98 -23.20
N ARG A 180 5.30 23.07 -24.17
CA ARG A 180 6.04 23.13 -25.43
C ARG A 180 5.05 23.45 -26.53
N SER A 181 4.94 24.75 -26.78
CA SER A 181 4.40 25.31 -28.01
C SER A 181 5.22 24.79 -29.20
N ASN A 182 4.85 23.61 -29.72
CA ASN A 182 5.17 23.20 -31.08
C ASN A 182 3.90 23.31 -31.92
N VAL A 183 3.30 24.50 -31.92
CA VAL A 183 2.45 24.90 -33.05
C VAL A 183 3.43 25.21 -34.17
N GLU A 184 3.52 24.33 -35.16
CA GLU A 184 4.19 24.67 -36.40
C GLU A 184 3.39 25.81 -37.07
N PRO A 185 4.03 26.89 -37.50
CA PRO A 185 3.34 27.95 -38.22
C PRO A 185 2.82 27.42 -39.57
N GLN A 186 1.58 27.76 -39.90
CA GLN A 186 1.08 27.70 -41.28
C GLN A 186 1.68 28.84 -42.10
#